data_AF-M1WMQ6-F1
#
_entry.id   AF-M1WMQ6-F1
#
_cell.length_a   1.000
_cell.length_b   1.000
_cell.length_c   1.000
_cell.angle_alpha   90.00
_cell.angle_beta   90.00
_cell.angle_gamma   90.00
#
_symmetry.space_group_name_H-M   'P 1'
#
loop_
_entity.id
_entity.type
_entity.pdbx_description
1 polymer ?
#
loop_
_entity_poly.entity_id
_entity_poly.type
_entity_poly.pdbx_seq_one_letter_code
_entity_poly.pdbx_strand_id
1 'polypeptide(L)'
;MSIFSGLVPASRKAEKNFTRARAAEMRNSSDQARKYFAIAAQAFDALRAAKESQRQGLRPSHLVMAGICYTRLGRDKDALLVLDTCLEHKEIPDAYLHAGYAAAHLNKMDMAAEYWAHYPLWAEQPHMAATLKKLVADIHRGNTSKEAICQAVVTAVHEQDRLNMQAQSFATEGTTIPRHRGY
;
A
#
# COMPACT_ATOMS: atom_id res chain seq x y z
N MET A 1 6.36 -18.91 27.57
CA MET A 1 5.48 -18.27 26.57
C MET A 1 4.36 -17.56 27.30
N SER A 2 4.11 -16.27 27.00
CA SER A 2 3.16 -15.45 27.77
C SER A 2 1.71 -15.77 27.38
N ILE A 3 0.91 -16.14 28.38
CA ILE A 3 -0.52 -16.51 28.27
C ILE A 3 -1.39 -15.36 27.70
N PHE A 4 -0.85 -14.13 27.69
CA PHE A 4 -1.54 -12.94 27.21
C PHE A 4 -1.35 -12.65 25.71
N SER A 5 -0.46 -13.36 25.00
CA SER A 5 -0.21 -13.10 23.57
C SER A 5 -1.35 -13.53 22.65
N GLY A 6 -2.33 -14.28 23.15
CA GLY A 6 -3.53 -14.71 22.41
C GLY A 6 -4.73 -13.76 22.47
N LEU A 7 -4.69 -12.70 23.29
CA LEU A 7 -5.87 -11.84 23.55
C LEU A 7 -6.10 -10.76 22.49
N VAL A 8 -5.12 -10.46 21.64
CA VAL A 8 -5.25 -9.42 20.61
C VAL A 8 -5.66 -10.08 19.29
N PRO A 9 -6.82 -9.73 18.70
CA PRO A 9 -7.23 -10.24 17.39
C PRO A 9 -6.15 -10.00 16.33
N ALA A 10 -5.94 -10.98 15.46
CA ALA A 10 -4.92 -10.91 14.41
C ALA A 10 -5.06 -9.65 13.53
N SER A 11 -6.30 -9.22 13.22
CA SER A 11 -6.58 -7.98 12.49
C SER A 11 -6.03 -6.73 13.18
N ARG A 12 -6.32 -6.53 14.48
CA ARG A 12 -5.80 -5.39 15.25
C ARG A 12 -4.28 -5.41 15.35
N LYS A 13 -3.68 -6.60 15.52
CA LYS A 13 -2.22 -6.76 15.53
C LYS A 13 -1.63 -6.37 14.17
N ALA A 14 -2.22 -6.81 13.08
CA ALA A 14 -1.77 -6.50 11.72
C ALA A 14 -1.86 -5.00 11.44
N GLU A 15 -3.03 -4.39 11.62
CA GLU A 15 -3.27 -2.94 11.43
C GLU A 15 -2.29 -2.09 12.25
N LYS A 16 -2.13 -2.39 13.54
CA LYS A 16 -1.24 -1.60 14.41
C LYS A 16 0.22 -1.68 13.97
N ASN A 17 0.68 -2.85 13.52
CA ASN A 17 2.05 -2.98 13.01
C ASN A 17 2.19 -2.37 11.61
N PHE A 18 1.18 -2.42 10.76
CA PHE A 18 1.16 -1.71 9.49
C PHE A 18 1.31 -0.20 9.68
N THR A 19 0.52 0.41 10.58
CA THR A 19 0.64 1.84 10.89
C THR A 19 2.02 2.19 11.44
N ARG A 20 2.59 1.35 12.32
CA ARG A 20 3.96 1.52 12.82
C ARG A 20 5.01 1.44 11.72
N ALA A 21 4.82 0.54 10.75
CA ALA A 21 5.69 0.39 9.60
C ALA A 21 5.67 1.66 8.73
N ARG A 22 4.48 2.15 8.34
CA ARG A 22 4.32 3.41 7.59
C ARG A 22 4.92 4.59 8.33
N ALA A 23 4.70 4.69 9.64
CA ALA A 23 5.31 5.74 10.46
C ALA A 23 6.84 5.64 10.52
N ALA A 24 7.41 4.43 10.47
CA ALA A 24 8.86 4.24 10.40
C ALA A 24 9.42 4.58 9.01
N GLU A 25 8.70 4.27 7.92
CA GLU A 25 9.06 4.72 6.55
C GLU A 25 9.10 6.25 6.47
N MET A 26 8.09 6.94 7.01
CA MET A 26 8.05 8.41 7.03
C MET A 26 9.23 9.04 7.80
N ARG A 27 9.83 8.30 8.73
CA ARG A 27 11.04 8.72 9.47
C ARG A 27 12.33 8.19 8.85
N ASN A 28 12.29 7.66 7.63
CA ASN A 28 13.41 7.03 6.92
C ASN A 28 14.10 5.91 7.74
N SER A 29 13.36 5.24 8.62
CA SER A 29 13.86 4.16 9.48
C SER A 29 13.62 2.79 8.85
N SER A 30 14.30 2.50 7.73
CA SER A 30 14.03 1.35 6.84
C SER A 30 14.05 0.00 7.55
N ASP A 31 15.04 -0.26 8.43
CA ASP A 31 15.13 -1.53 9.16
C ASP A 31 13.93 -1.74 10.09
N GLN A 32 13.51 -0.66 10.76
CA GLN A 32 12.37 -0.70 11.65
C GLN A 32 11.05 -0.85 10.87
N ALA A 33 10.92 -0.16 9.74
CA ALA A 33 9.78 -0.32 8.83
C ALA A 33 9.67 -1.77 8.35
N ARG A 34 10.77 -2.36 7.85
CA ARG A 34 10.81 -3.75 7.40
C ARG A 34 10.43 -4.73 8.51
N LYS A 35 10.92 -4.52 9.73
CA LYS A 35 10.55 -5.34 10.90
C LYS A 35 9.05 -5.27 11.17
N TYR A 36 8.45 -4.08 11.16
CA TYR A 36 7.02 -3.94 11.41
C TYR A 36 6.15 -4.48 10.27
N PHE A 37 6.56 -4.29 9.01
CA PHE A 37 5.89 -4.93 7.87
C PHE A 37 5.93 -6.45 7.97
N ALA A 38 7.06 -7.05 8.37
CA ALA A 38 7.15 -8.50 8.57
C ALA A 38 6.17 -9.01 9.63
N ILE A 39 6.06 -8.31 10.76
CA ILE A 39 5.10 -8.66 11.83
C ILE A 39 3.65 -8.49 11.35
N ALA A 40 3.36 -7.42 10.59
CA ALA A 40 2.04 -7.17 10.02
C ALA A 40 1.65 -8.23 8.99
N ALA A 41 2.55 -8.57 8.06
CA ALA A 41 2.37 -9.61 7.05
C ALA A 41 2.02 -10.96 7.69
N GLN A 42 2.78 -11.40 8.69
CA GLN A 42 2.49 -12.65 9.41
C GLN A 42 1.11 -12.63 10.10
N ALA A 43 0.71 -11.48 10.65
CA ALA A 43 -0.61 -11.34 11.26
C ALA A 43 -1.74 -11.34 10.22
N PHE A 44 -1.51 -10.79 9.02
CA PHE A 44 -2.44 -10.88 7.90
C PHE A 44 -2.53 -12.30 7.32
N ASP A 45 -1.42 -13.03 7.20
CA ASP A 45 -1.42 -14.44 6.81
C ASP A 45 -2.29 -15.27 7.79
N ALA A 46 -2.10 -15.07 9.09
CA ALA A 46 -2.90 -15.73 10.12
C ALA A 46 -4.39 -15.35 10.07
N LEU A 47 -4.68 -14.06 9.83
CA LEU A 47 -6.05 -13.57 9.66
C LEU A 47 -6.72 -14.20 8.42
N ARG A 48 -6.00 -14.29 7.30
CA ARG A 48 -6.48 -14.89 6.05
C ARG A 48 -6.82 -16.36 6.26
N ALA A 49 -5.90 -17.12 6.86
CA ALA A 49 -6.13 -18.55 7.16
C ALA A 49 -7.34 -18.76 8.09
N ALA A 50 -7.50 -17.91 9.11
CA ALA A 50 -8.65 -17.99 10.01
C ALA A 50 -9.99 -17.62 9.34
N LYS A 51 -9.97 -16.73 8.34
CA LYS A 51 -11.16 -16.34 7.59
C LYS A 51 -11.54 -17.35 6.52
N GLU A 52 -10.55 -17.93 5.86
CA GLU A 52 -10.74 -19.00 4.89
C GLU A 52 -11.37 -20.25 5.53
N SER A 53 -10.90 -20.66 6.72
CA SER A 53 -11.51 -21.78 7.47
C SER A 53 -12.97 -21.51 7.88
N GLN A 54 -13.34 -20.24 8.01
CA GLN A 54 -14.71 -19.79 8.29
C GLN A 54 -15.53 -19.53 7.01
N ARG A 55 -14.95 -19.74 5.82
CA ARG A 55 -15.53 -19.37 4.51
C ARG A 55 -15.97 -17.91 4.44
N GLN A 56 -15.20 -17.03 5.08
CA GLN A 56 -15.42 -15.59 5.07
C GLN A 56 -14.32 -14.88 4.28
N GLY A 57 -14.70 -13.87 3.51
CA GLY A 57 -13.73 -12.98 2.86
C GLY A 57 -13.05 -12.02 3.85
N LEU A 58 -11.89 -11.50 3.46
CA LEU A 58 -11.27 -10.36 4.13
C LEU A 58 -11.94 -9.05 3.70
N ARG A 59 -11.87 -8.04 4.56
CA ARG A 59 -12.31 -6.69 4.18
C ARG A 59 -11.32 -6.11 3.16
N PRO A 60 -11.76 -5.29 2.18
CA PRO A 60 -10.86 -4.63 1.24
C PRO A 60 -9.72 -3.85 1.91
N SER A 61 -9.98 -3.20 3.04
CA SER A 61 -8.95 -2.49 3.82
C SER A 61 -7.85 -3.43 4.35
N HIS A 62 -8.19 -4.68 4.71
CA HIS A 62 -7.19 -5.67 5.14
C HIS A 62 -6.43 -6.24 3.96
N LEU A 63 -7.10 -6.46 2.82
CA LEU A 63 -6.47 -6.94 1.60
C LEU A 63 -5.42 -5.94 1.09
N VAL A 64 -5.76 -4.65 0.98
CA VAL A 64 -4.80 -3.63 0.53
C VAL A 64 -3.62 -3.50 1.49
N MET A 65 -3.85 -3.47 2.81
CA MET A 65 -2.76 -3.41 3.79
C MET A 65 -1.85 -4.65 3.74
N ALA A 66 -2.43 -5.84 3.58
CA ALA A 66 -1.66 -7.07 3.41
C ALA A 66 -0.81 -7.03 2.13
N GLY A 67 -1.40 -6.60 1.01
CA GLY A 67 -0.71 -6.45 -0.26
C GLY A 67 0.46 -5.47 -0.18
N ILE A 68 0.28 -4.31 0.47
CA ILE A 68 1.37 -3.36 0.71
C ILE A 68 2.47 -4.01 1.56
N CYS A 69 2.12 -4.73 2.64
CA CYS A 69 3.13 -5.45 3.44
C CYS A 69 3.90 -6.46 2.59
N TYR A 70 3.22 -7.22 1.73
CA TYR A 70 3.84 -8.23 0.88
C TYR A 70 4.77 -7.61 -0.17
N THR A 71 4.35 -6.53 -0.85
CA THR A 71 5.25 -5.80 -1.78
C THR A 71 6.50 -5.27 -1.10
N ARG A 72 6.36 -4.67 0.10
CA ARG A 72 7.50 -4.15 0.87
C ARG A 72 8.46 -5.23 1.37
N LEU A 73 8.03 -6.49 1.40
CA LEU A 73 8.84 -7.65 1.80
C LEU A 73 9.34 -8.47 0.59
N GLY A 74 9.03 -8.06 -0.64
CA GLY A 74 9.38 -8.81 -1.86
C GLY A 74 8.56 -10.10 -2.05
N ARG A 75 7.41 -10.21 -1.39
CA ARG A 75 6.44 -11.31 -1.59
C ARG A 75 5.48 -10.96 -2.73
N ASP A 76 6.02 -10.63 -3.91
CA ASP A 76 5.25 -9.97 -4.97
C ASP A 76 4.13 -10.85 -5.53
N LYS A 77 4.29 -12.19 -5.56
CA LYS A 77 3.22 -13.12 -5.95
C LYS A 77 2.03 -13.08 -4.99
N ASP A 78 2.32 -13.09 -3.68
CA ASP A 78 1.28 -13.01 -2.66
C ASP A 78 0.61 -11.64 -2.67
N ALA A 79 1.40 -10.58 -2.89
CA ALA A 79 0.91 -9.21 -3.02
C ALA A 79 -0.09 -9.08 -4.17
N LEU A 80 0.30 -9.54 -5.36
CA LEU A 80 -0.53 -9.46 -6.55
C LEU A 80 -1.87 -10.19 -6.32
N LEU A 81 -1.82 -11.42 -5.80
CA LEU A 81 -3.02 -12.20 -5.50
C LEU A 81 -4.00 -11.45 -4.57
N VAL A 82 -3.51 -10.89 -3.45
CA VAL A 82 -4.42 -10.23 -2.49
C VAL A 82 -4.90 -8.86 -2.97
N LEU A 83 -4.12 -8.17 -3.79
CA LEU A 83 -4.49 -6.88 -4.35
C LEU A 83 -5.51 -7.04 -5.48
N ASP A 84 -5.41 -8.10 -6.28
CA ASP A 84 -6.44 -8.45 -7.27
C ASP A 84 -7.78 -8.71 -6.59
N THR A 85 -7.79 -9.58 -5.57
CA THR A 85 -9.01 -9.81 -4.78
C THR A 85 -9.52 -8.52 -4.13
N CYS A 86 -8.63 -7.59 -3.75
CA CYS A 86 -9.07 -6.29 -3.25
C CYS A 86 -9.83 -5.50 -4.32
N LEU A 87 -9.27 -5.41 -5.52
CA LEU A 87 -9.81 -4.64 -6.64
C LEU A 87 -11.12 -5.24 -7.18
N GLU A 88 -11.29 -6.56 -7.12
CA GLU A 88 -12.57 -7.24 -7.41
C GLU A 88 -13.70 -6.77 -6.47
N HIS A 89 -13.37 -6.42 -5.22
CA HIS A 89 -14.34 -5.99 -4.23
C HIS A 89 -14.54 -4.48 -4.18
N LYS A 90 -13.46 -3.72 -4.32
CA LYS A 90 -13.47 -2.26 -4.20
C LYS A 90 -12.26 -1.64 -4.87
N GLU A 91 -12.52 -0.62 -5.67
CA GLU A 91 -11.47 0.25 -6.19
C GLU A 91 -10.80 1.04 -5.06
N ILE A 92 -9.51 0.77 -4.84
CA ILE A 92 -8.67 1.48 -3.88
C ILE A 92 -7.41 1.91 -4.63
N PRO A 93 -7.03 3.21 -4.64
CA PRO A 93 -5.91 3.70 -5.44
C PRO A 93 -4.60 2.97 -5.09
N ASP A 94 -4.33 2.81 -3.79
CA ASP A 94 -3.17 2.08 -3.30
C ASP A 94 -3.13 0.63 -3.79
N ALA A 95 -4.28 -0.01 -4.03
CA ALA A 95 -4.30 -1.38 -4.55
C ALA A 95 -3.81 -1.43 -6.00
N TYR A 96 -4.28 -0.53 -6.88
CA TYR A 96 -3.79 -0.42 -8.26
C TYR A 96 -2.28 -0.11 -8.30
N LEU A 97 -1.83 0.86 -7.50
CA LEU A 97 -0.42 1.25 -7.41
C LEU A 97 0.47 0.06 -7.05
N HIS A 98 0.15 -0.62 -5.95
CA HIS A 98 0.96 -1.71 -5.43
C HIS A 98 0.81 -3.00 -6.26
N ALA A 99 -0.33 -3.24 -6.89
CA ALA A 99 -0.52 -4.39 -7.80
C ALA A 99 0.37 -4.24 -9.03
N GLY A 100 0.38 -3.05 -9.66
CA GLY A 100 1.27 -2.78 -10.79
C GLY A 100 2.75 -2.86 -10.40
N TYR A 101 3.13 -2.37 -9.21
CA TYR A 101 4.49 -2.52 -8.70
C TYR A 101 4.89 -4.00 -8.50
N ALA A 102 4.02 -4.81 -7.91
CA ALA A 102 4.24 -6.24 -7.75
C ALA A 102 4.36 -6.96 -9.11
N ALA A 103 3.47 -6.65 -10.05
CA ALA A 103 3.51 -7.19 -11.41
C ALA A 103 4.82 -6.83 -12.13
N ALA A 104 5.27 -5.58 -12.00
CA ALA A 104 6.54 -5.14 -12.56
C ALA A 104 7.73 -5.92 -11.98
N HIS A 105 7.80 -6.13 -10.66
CA HIS A 105 8.86 -6.95 -10.04
C HIS A 105 8.89 -8.39 -10.54
N LEU A 106 7.72 -8.95 -10.83
CA LEU A 106 7.53 -10.28 -11.43
C LEU A 106 7.76 -10.32 -12.95
N ASN A 107 8.27 -9.23 -13.54
CA ASN A 107 8.51 -9.08 -14.98
C ASN A 107 7.24 -9.20 -15.85
N LYS A 108 6.07 -8.88 -15.29
CA LYS A 108 4.78 -8.84 -15.99
C LYS A 108 4.44 -7.40 -16.38
N MET A 109 5.18 -6.84 -17.34
CA MET A 109 5.11 -5.41 -17.68
C MET A 109 3.74 -4.98 -18.21
N ASP A 110 3.11 -5.78 -19.07
CA ASP A 110 1.79 -5.45 -19.64
C ASP A 110 0.72 -5.36 -18.54
N MET A 111 0.75 -6.31 -17.61
CA MET A 111 -0.14 -6.33 -16.45
C MET A 111 0.15 -5.15 -15.50
N ALA A 112 1.41 -4.77 -15.32
CA ALA A 112 1.76 -3.57 -14.55
C ALA A 112 1.17 -2.31 -15.19
N ALA A 113 1.30 -2.17 -16.51
CA ALA A 113 0.71 -1.08 -17.27
C ALA A 113 -0.81 -1.06 -17.17
N GLU A 114 -1.47 -2.22 -17.18
CA GLU A 114 -2.92 -2.34 -17.03
C GLU A 114 -3.40 -1.79 -15.67
N TYR A 115 -2.80 -2.19 -14.55
CA TYR A 115 -3.20 -1.63 -13.24
C TYR A 115 -2.99 -0.11 -13.17
N TRP A 116 -1.86 0.36 -13.68
CA TRP A 116 -1.53 1.78 -13.64
C TRP A 116 -2.37 2.63 -14.59
N ALA A 117 -2.82 2.07 -15.70
CA ALA A 117 -3.78 2.72 -16.60
C ALA A 117 -5.16 2.90 -15.95
N HIS A 118 -5.55 1.98 -15.06
CA HIS A 118 -6.79 2.04 -14.28
C HIS A 118 -6.64 2.80 -12.95
N TYR A 119 -5.49 3.42 -12.70
CA TYR A 119 -5.30 4.21 -11.48
C TYR A 119 -6.33 5.35 -11.41
N PRO A 120 -7.15 5.42 -10.35
CA PRO A 120 -8.32 6.30 -10.32
C PRO A 120 -7.96 7.78 -10.26
N LEU A 121 -8.64 8.60 -11.07
CA LEU A 121 -8.44 10.05 -11.12
C LEU A 121 -8.84 10.77 -9.82
N TRP A 122 -9.79 10.20 -9.07
CA TRP A 122 -10.26 10.74 -7.78
C TRP A 122 -9.30 10.49 -6.62
N ALA A 123 -8.15 9.84 -6.83
CA ALA A 123 -7.18 9.57 -5.78
C ALA A 123 -6.51 10.83 -5.18
N GLU A 124 -6.73 12.02 -5.78
CA GLU A 124 -6.16 13.31 -5.35
C GLU A 124 -4.61 13.29 -5.23
N GLN A 125 -3.95 12.41 -5.99
CA GLN A 125 -2.50 12.25 -6.04
C GLN A 125 -1.97 12.59 -7.44
N PRO A 126 -1.90 13.88 -7.82
CA PRO A 126 -1.59 14.28 -9.18
C PRO A 126 -0.17 13.88 -9.61
N HIS A 127 0.80 13.91 -8.69
CA HIS A 127 2.19 13.52 -8.98
C HIS A 127 2.29 12.02 -9.30
N MET A 128 1.58 11.19 -8.51
CA MET A 128 1.48 9.76 -8.74
C MET A 128 0.82 9.48 -10.10
N ALA A 129 -0.36 10.05 -10.34
CA ALA A 129 -1.11 9.83 -11.59
C ALA A 129 -0.31 10.22 -12.84
N ALA A 130 0.39 11.35 -12.81
CA ALA A 130 1.26 11.78 -13.91
C ALA A 130 2.42 10.82 -14.15
N THR A 131 3.05 10.32 -13.09
CA THR A 131 4.14 9.34 -13.17
C THR A 131 3.66 8.03 -13.76
N LEU A 132 2.56 7.48 -13.24
CA LEU A 132 1.98 6.22 -13.72
C LEU A 132 1.60 6.31 -15.21
N LYS A 133 0.99 7.41 -15.65
CA LYS A 133 0.68 7.64 -17.06
C LYS A 133 1.93 7.61 -17.95
N LYS A 134 3.03 8.21 -17.49
CA LYS A 134 4.31 8.18 -18.21
C LYS A 134 4.86 6.75 -18.28
N LEU A 135 4.85 6.02 -17.16
CA LEU A 135 5.33 4.64 -17.09
C LEU A 135 4.55 3.70 -18.02
N VAL A 136 3.23 3.85 -18.10
CA VAL A 136 2.41 3.09 -19.07
C VAL A 136 2.87 3.33 -20.50
N ALA A 137 3.11 4.60 -20.89
CA ALA A 137 3.60 4.93 -22.23
C ALA A 137 5.01 4.38 -22.48
N ASP A 138 5.89 4.43 -21.48
CA ASP A 138 7.26 3.93 -21.56
C ASP A 138 7.31 2.39 -21.69
N ILE A 139 6.43 1.67 -20.97
CA ILE A 139 6.26 0.22 -21.10
C ILE A 139 5.83 -0.16 -22.52
N HIS A 140 4.80 0.50 -23.06
CA HIS A 140 4.33 0.20 -24.42
C HIS A 140 5.37 0.48 -25.51
N ARG A 141 6.33 1.37 -25.25
CA ARG A 141 7.44 1.66 -26.18
C ARG A 141 8.61 0.66 -26.04
N GLY A 142 8.66 -0.13 -24.97
CA GLY A 142 9.76 -1.05 -24.71
C GLY A 142 11.10 -0.38 -24.42
N ASN A 143 11.10 0.91 -24.06
CA ASN A 143 12.32 1.73 -23.96
C ASN A 143 12.87 1.87 -22.53
N THR A 144 12.27 1.19 -21.56
CA THR A 144 12.62 1.36 -20.14
C THR A 144 12.78 0.01 -19.47
N SER A 145 13.87 -0.16 -18.71
CA SER A 145 14.11 -1.38 -17.95
C SER A 145 13.15 -1.51 -16.76
N LYS A 146 12.94 -2.75 -16.31
CA LYS A 146 12.17 -3.06 -15.09
C LYS A 146 12.67 -2.25 -13.90
N GLU A 147 14.00 -2.18 -13.71
CA GLU A 147 14.63 -1.51 -12.58
C GLU A 147 14.32 -0.01 -12.59
N ALA A 148 14.37 0.62 -13.77
CA ALA A 148 14.04 2.04 -13.92
C ALA A 148 12.55 2.31 -13.65
N ILE A 149 11.66 1.43 -14.11
CA ILE A 149 10.21 1.51 -13.83
C ILE A 149 9.95 1.41 -12.33
N CYS A 150 10.47 0.37 -11.67
CA CYS A 150 10.27 0.18 -10.23
C CYS A 150 10.84 1.34 -9.41
N GLN A 151 12.02 1.84 -9.79
CA GLN A 151 12.64 2.99 -9.13
C GLN A 151 11.80 4.26 -9.29
N ALA A 152 11.24 4.51 -10.47
CA ALA A 152 10.38 5.66 -10.72
C ALA A 152 9.11 5.63 -9.85
N VAL A 153 8.49 4.45 -9.68
CA VAL A 153 7.34 4.29 -8.77
C VAL A 153 7.73 4.60 -7.33
N VAL A 154 8.85 4.05 -6.83
CA VAL A 154 9.33 4.32 -5.45
C VAL A 154 9.58 5.81 -5.24
N THR A 155 10.26 6.46 -6.19
CA THR A 155 10.53 7.91 -6.14
C THR A 155 9.23 8.71 -6.10
N ALA A 156 8.24 8.38 -6.95
CA ALA A 156 6.96 9.08 -6.97
C ALA A 156 6.16 8.88 -5.68
N VAL A 157 6.23 7.69 -5.06
CA VAL A 157 5.59 7.45 -3.75
C VAL A 157 6.22 8.35 -2.69
N HIS A 158 7.55 8.39 -2.62
CA HIS A 158 8.24 9.25 -1.65
C HIS A 158 7.92 10.73 -1.84
N GLU A 159 7.87 11.19 -3.09
CA GLU A 159 7.54 12.58 -3.39
C GLU A 159 6.08 12.91 -3.05
N GLN A 160 5.14 12.02 -3.37
CA GLN A 160 3.74 12.19 -2.98
C GLN A 160 3.58 12.19 -1.45
N ASP A 161 4.24 11.28 -0.74
CA ASP A 161 4.23 11.23 0.73
C ASP A 161 4.81 12.54 1.32
N ARG A 162 5.88 13.09 0.72
CA ARG A 162 6.46 14.39 1.11
C ARG A 162 5.47 15.53 0.93
N LEU A 163 4.78 15.60 -0.21
CA LEU A 163 3.76 16.62 -0.48
C LEU A 163 2.58 16.50 0.50
N ASN A 164 2.14 15.28 0.80
CA ASN A 164 1.07 15.03 1.76
C ASN A 164 1.45 15.51 3.17
N MET A 165 2.69 15.29 3.60
CA MET A 165 3.18 15.79 4.90
C MET A 165 3.20 17.32 4.96
N GLN A 166 3.64 17.98 3.89
CA GLN A 166 3.64 19.44 3.81
C GLN A 166 2.22 20.00 3.86
N ALA A 167 1.26 19.39 3.16
CA ALA A 167 -0.14 19.80 3.23
C ALA A 167 -0.71 19.68 4.66
N GLN A 168 -0.35 18.61 5.40
CA GLN A 168 -0.77 18.41 6.79
C GLN A 168 -0.18 19.43 7.76
N SER A 169 1.08 19.84 7.60
CA SER A 169 1.68 20.87 8.47
C SER A 169 0.96 22.21 8.34
N PHE A 170 0.61 22.62 7.11
CA PHE A 170 -0.16 23.85 6.89
C PHE A 170 -1.58 23.78 7.46
N ALA A 171 -2.25 22.63 7.39
CA ALA A 171 -3.58 22.45 7.99
C ALA A 171 -3.54 22.56 9.52
N THR A 172 -2.47 22.03 10.14
CA THR A 172 -2.29 22.04 11.60
C THR A 172 -1.90 23.43 12.12
N GLU A 173 -1.11 24.19 11.37
CA GLU A 173 -0.74 25.58 11.70
C GLU A 173 -1.86 26.57 11.40
N GLY A 174 -2.75 26.25 10.45
CA GLY A 174 -3.87 27.10 10.03
C GLY A 174 -5.18 26.96 10.83
N THR A 175 -5.26 26.07 11.83
CA THR A 175 -6.51 25.84 12.58
C THR A 175 -6.36 25.88 14.10
N THR A 176 -6.22 27.10 14.64
CA THR A 176 -6.91 27.46 15.90
C THR A 176 -8.32 27.96 15.55
N ILE A 177 -9.16 27.07 14.99
CA ILE A 177 -10.60 27.38 14.89
C ILE A 177 -11.21 27.00 16.26
N PRO A 178 -11.90 27.92 16.96
CA PRO A 178 -12.46 27.64 18.28
C PRO A 178 -13.42 26.45 18.22
N ARG A 179 -13.43 25.66 19.30
CA ARG A 179 -14.46 24.66 19.59
C ARG A 179 -15.84 25.33 19.56
N HIS A 180 -16.56 25.30 18.45
CA HIS A 180 -18.02 25.37 18.40
C HIS A 180 -18.54 25.07 16.99
N ARG A 181 -18.82 23.79 16.71
CA ARG A 181 -20.03 23.26 16.06
C ARG A 181 -20.13 21.80 16.54
N GLY A 182 -21.14 21.34 17.27
CA GLY A 182 -22.55 21.69 17.20
C GLY A 182 -23.24 20.61 16.37
N TYR A 183 -23.57 19.50 17.05
CA TYR A 183 -24.23 18.26 16.60
C TYR A 183 -23.38 17.25 15.84
#